data_AF-A0AA51EKL4-F1
#
_entry.id   AF-A0AA51EKL4-F1
#
_cell.length_a   1.000
_cell.length_b   1.000
_cell.length_c   1.000
_cell.angle_alpha   90.00
_cell.angle_beta   90.00
_cell.angle_gamma   90.00
#
_symmetry.space_group_name_H-M   'P 1'
#
loop_
_entity.id
_entity.type
_entity.pdbx_description
1 polymer ?
#
loop_
_entity_poly.entity_id
_entity_poly.type
_entity_poly.pdbx_seq_one_letter_code
_entity_poly.pdbx_strand_id
1 'polypeptide(L)' 'NMFVINLAIFDLMMMLEMPMLVVNSFQQRLVGYQLGCDIYAVLGSLSGIGGAITNVVIAYDRY' A
#
# COMPACT_ATOMS: atom_id res chain seq x y z
N ASN A 1 9.29 2.05 -19.50
CA ASN A 1 9.69 1.72 -18.11
C ASN A 1 9.11 2.61 -17.01
N MET A 2 8.47 3.74 -17.30
CA MET A 2 7.83 4.53 -16.23
C MET A 2 6.71 3.78 -15.49
N PHE A 3 5.92 2.94 -16.16
CA PHE A 3 4.86 2.16 -15.51
C PHE A 3 5.36 1.14 -14.49
N VAL A 4 6.49 0.49 -14.77
CA VAL A 4 7.12 -0.46 -13.84
C VAL A 4 7.67 0.27 -12.61
N ILE A 5 8.24 1.46 -12.78
CA ILE A 5 8.70 2.29 -11.67
C ILE A 5 7.52 2.73 -10.79
N ASN A 6 6.40 3.13 -11.40
CA ASN A 6 5.20 3.52 -10.68
C ASN A 6 4.63 2.36 -9.86
N LEU A 7 4.64 1.15 -10.42
CA LEU A 7 4.25 -0.07 -9.71
C LEU A 7 5.16 -0.34 -8.50
N ALA A 8 6.47 -0.25 -8.69
CA ALA A 8 7.44 -0.45 -7.62
C ALA A 8 7.30 0.57 -6.48
N ILE A 9 6.88 1.81 -6.79
CA ILE A 9 6.59 2.83 -5.76
C ILE A 9 5.38 2.43 -4.93
N PHE A 10 4.31 1.91 -5.55
CA PHE A 10 3.14 1.42 -4.80
C PHE A 10 3.47 0.20 -3.93
N ASP A 11 4.32 -0.71 -4.42
CA ASP A 11 4.79 -1.85 -3.62
C ASP A 11 5.65 -1.39 -2.44
N LEU A 12 6.56 -0.42 -2.63
CA LEU A 12 7.34 0.18 -1.55
C LEU A 12 6.44 0.87 -0.52
N MET A 13 5.40 1.57 -0.97
CA MET A 13 4.44 2.21 -0.08
C MET A 13 3.66 1.17 0.73
N MET A 14 3.27 0.04 0.15
CA MET A 14 2.72 -1.09 0.91
C MET A 14 3.70 -1.66 1.92
N MET A 15 4.98 -1.82 1.57
CA MET A 15 6.00 -2.31 2.51
C MET A 15 6.24 -1.37 3.70
N LEU A 16 6.10 -0.05 3.49
CA LEU A 16 6.23 0.96 4.55
C LEU A 16 5.09 0.92 5.57
N GLU A 17 3.90 0.45 5.17
CA GLU A 17 2.71 0.32 6.02
C GLU A 17 2.73 -0.95 6.87
N MET A 18 3.35 -2.03 6.37
CA MET A 18 3.50 -3.33 7.06
C MET A 18 4.01 -3.25 8.51
N PRO A 19 5.03 -2.44 8.87
CA PRO A 19 5.47 -2.35 10.27
C PRO A 19 4.37 -1.90 11.23
N MET A 20 3.42 -1.05 10.78
CA MET A 20 2.28 -0.64 11.60
C MET A 20 1.38 -1.83 11.94
N LEU A 21 1.10 -2.69 10.96
CA LEU A 21 0.34 -3.92 11.14
C LEU A 21 1.07 -4.89 12.09
N VAL A 22 2.37 -5.06 11.90
CA VAL A 22 3.21 -5.97 12.68
C VAL A 22 3.26 -5.54 14.15
N VAL A 23 3.48 -4.25 14.42
CA VAL A 23 3.49 -3.69 15.79
C VAL A 23 2.12 -3.84 16.47
N ASN A 24 1.03 -3.57 15.75
CA ASN A 24 -0.34 -3.80 16.25
C ASN A 24 -0.59 -5.27 16.61
N SER A 25 -0.10 -6.20 15.77
CA SER A 25 -0.23 -7.64 16.02
C SER A 25 0.56 -8.11 17.24
N PHE A 26 1.76 -7.55 17.47
CA PHE A 26 2.58 -7.91 18.64
C PHE A 26 2.03 -7.35 19.95
N GLN A 27 1.51 -6.11 19.94
CA GLN A 27 0.98 -5.47 21.15
C GLN A 27 -0.48 -5.83 21.42
N GLN A 28 -1.14 -6.57 20.51
CA GLN A 28 -2.56 -6.95 20.54
C GLN A 28 -3.50 -5.78 20.88
N ARG A 29 -3.08 -4.55 20.59
CA ARG A 29 -3.74 -3.29 20.91
C ARG A 29 -3.51 -2.33 19.76
N LEU A 30 -4.43 -1.40 19.58
CA LEU A 30 -4.32 -0.35 18.57
C LEU A 30 -3.25 0.67 18.97
N VAL A 31 -2.03 0.42 18.53
CA VAL A 31 -0.88 1.32 18.68
C VAL A 31 -1.07 2.43 17.65
N GLY A 32 -1.38 3.63 18.12
CA GLY A 32 -1.69 4.78 17.25
C GLY A 32 -3.12 5.32 17.35
N TYR A 33 -3.95 4.78 18.26
CA TYR A 33 -5.34 5.23 18.46
C TYR A 33 -6.13 5.25 17.13
N GLN A 34 -7.09 6.16 16.98
CA GLN A 34 -7.96 6.26 15.79
C GLN A 34 -7.23 6.80 14.56
N LEU A 35 -6.37 7.83 14.74
CA LEU A 35 -5.65 8.47 13.66
C LEU A 35 -4.69 7.51 12.94
N GLY A 36 -4.03 6.60 13.67
CA GLY A 36 -3.15 5.59 13.07
C GLY A 36 -3.91 4.60 12.18
N CYS A 37 -5.10 4.18 12.61
CA CYS A 37 -5.96 3.32 11.79
C CYS A 37 -6.47 4.02 10.53
N ASP A 38 -6.87 5.29 10.65
CA ASP A 38 -7.37 6.05 9.50
C ASP A 38 -6.27 6.26 8.45
N ILE A 39 -5.06 6.62 8.88
CA ILE A 39 -3.90 6.78 7.98
C ILE A 39 -3.55 5.44 7.30
N TYR A 40 -3.47 4.35 8.08
CA TYR A 40 -3.18 3.02 7.54
C TYR A 40 -4.25 2.54 6.54
N ALA A 41 -5.54 2.83 6.81
CA ALA A 41 -6.62 2.49 5.90
C ALA A 41 -6.54 3.30 4.58
N VAL A 42 -6.21 4.59 4.67
CA VAL A 42 -6.09 5.46 3.49
C VAL A 42 -4.86 5.09 2.66
N LEU A 43 -3.69 4.93 3.27
CA LEU A 43 -2.46 4.60 2.55
C LEU A 43 -2.47 3.16 2.00
N GLY A 44 -3.02 2.20 2.76
CA GLY A 44 -3.25 0.84 2.28
C GLY A 44 -4.23 0.76 1.10
N SER A 45 -5.33 1.54 1.12
CA SER A 45 -6.28 1.58 0.00
C SER A 45 -5.70 2.26 -1.24
N LEU A 46 -4.96 3.35 -1.09
CA LEU A 46 -4.29 4.05 -2.19
C LEU A 46 -3.23 3.18 -2.86
N SER A 47 -2.36 2.52 -2.09
CA SER A 47 -1.32 1.64 -2.64
C SER A 47 -1.90 0.40 -3.33
N GLY A 48 -2.93 -0.22 -2.75
CA GLY A 48 -3.60 -1.38 -3.35
C GLY A 48 -4.32 -1.05 -4.65
N ILE A 49 -5.14 0.02 -4.66
CA ILE A 49 -5.88 0.43 -5.86
C ILE A 49 -4.90 0.95 -6.94
N GLY A 50 -3.91 1.76 -6.55
CA GLY A 50 -2.90 2.30 -7.46
C GLY A 50 -2.05 1.21 -8.13
N GLY A 51 -1.66 0.17 -7.37
CA GLY A 51 -0.96 -1.00 -7.89
C GLY A 51 -1.82 -1.79 -8.88
N ALA A 52 -3.10 -2.03 -8.55
CA ALA A 52 -4.03 -2.74 -9.44
C ALA A 52 -4.25 -2.01 -10.77
N ILE A 53 -4.47 -0.69 -10.72
CA ILE A 53 -4.63 0.14 -11.94
C ILE A 53 -3.35 0.09 -12.78
N THR A 54 -2.19 0.22 -12.16
CA THR A 54 -0.91 0.21 -12.88
C THR A 54 -0.67 -1.14 -13.56
N ASN A 55 -1.06 -2.24 -12.92
CA ASN A 55 -0.96 -3.57 -13.50
C ASN A 55 -1.90 -3.76 -14.71
N VAL A 56 -3.13 -3.23 -14.64
CA VAL A 56 -4.07 -3.21 -15.78
C VAL A 56 -3.51 -2.39 -16.94
N VAL A 57 -2.94 -1.22 -16.67
CA VAL A 57 -2.33 -0.37 -17.71
C VAL A 57 -1.14 -1.05 -18.37
N ILE A 58 -0.27 -1.72 -17.62
CA ILE A 58 0.85 -2.49 -18.18
C ILE A 58 0.34 -3.64 -19.06
N ALA A 59 -0.75 -4.30 -18.66
CA ALA A 59 -1.37 -5.33 -19.49
C ALA A 59 -1.90 -4.72 -20.79
N TYR A 60 -2.64 -3.61 -20.74
CA TYR A 60 -3.14 -2.91 -21.92
C TYR A 60 -2.03 -2.39 -22.84
N ASP A 61 -0.92 -1.88 -22.31
CA ASP A 61 0.23 -1.43 -23.11
C ASP A 61 0.94 -2.59 -23.84
N ARG A 62 0.74 -3.82 -23.37
CA ARG A 62 1.30 -5.04 -23.97
C ARG A 62 0.37 -5.67 -25.02
N TYR A 63 -0.89 -5.24 -25.09
CA TYR A 63 -1.89 -5.69 -26.08
C TYR A 63 -2.07 -4.66 -27.19
#